data_AF-W9UT69-F1
#
_entry.id   AF-W9UT69-F1
#
_cell.length_a   1.000
_cell.length_b   1.000
_cell.length_c   1.000
_cell.angle_alpha   90.00
_cell.angle_beta   90.00
_cell.angle_gamma   90.00
#
_symmetry.space_group_name_H-M   'P 1'
#
loop_
_entity.id
_entity.type
_entity.pdbx_description
1 polymer ?
#
loop_
_entity_poly.entity_id
_entity_poly.type
_entity_poly.pdbx_seq_one_letter_code
_entity_poly.pdbx_strand_id
1 'polypeptide(L)'
;MSNITEIKNKERVINELMRFIRKVLADPSICEVALSVARKHIDKKDADHLIAEELSSLTSVKIPVEFNEADKLFLHVLKEVVRDEQALY
;
A
#
# COMPACT_ATOMS: atom_id res chain seq x y z
N MET A 1 3.16 -20.79 23.77
CA MET A 1 3.93 -20.58 22.52
C MET A 1 3.29 -19.58 21.54
N SER A 2 2.14 -18.94 21.82
CA SER A 2 1.49 -18.05 20.84
C SER A 2 2.06 -16.62 20.76
N ASN A 3 2.60 -16.06 21.86
CA ASN A 3 2.98 -14.65 21.89
C ASN A 3 4.22 -14.33 21.04
N ILE A 4 5.21 -15.22 20.98
CA ILE A 4 6.45 -15.00 20.21
C ILE A 4 6.17 -14.99 18.71
N THR A 5 5.32 -15.88 18.21
CA THR A 5 4.95 -15.94 16.78
C THR A 5 4.18 -14.69 16.38
N GLU A 6 3.25 -14.22 17.22
CA GLU A 6 2.50 -13.00 16.97
C GLU A 6 3.43 -11.76 16.93
N ILE A 7 4.37 -11.65 17.87
CA ILE A 7 5.38 -10.58 17.90
C ILE A 7 6.22 -10.60 16.62
N LYS A 8 6.74 -11.75 16.21
CA LYS A 8 7.53 -11.89 14.98
C LYS A 8 6.74 -11.50 13.73
N ASN A 9 5.45 -11.84 13.68
CA ASN A 9 4.58 -11.43 12.57
C ASN A 9 4.41 -9.90 12.54
N LYS A 10 4.18 -9.26 13.69
CA LYS A 10 4.10 -7.79 13.79
C LYS A 10 5.40 -7.12 13.38
N GLU A 11 6.55 -7.63 13.83
CA GLU A 11 7.87 -7.15 13.41
C GLU A 11 8.07 -7.26 11.89
N ARG A 12 7.64 -8.37 11.28
CA ARG A 12 7.68 -8.54 9.83
C ARG A 12 6.83 -7.49 9.12
N VAL A 13 5.59 -7.28 9.57
CA VAL A 13 4.69 -6.27 8.99
C VAL A 13 5.31 -4.88 9.07
N ILE A 14 5.85 -4.50 10.22
CA ILE A 14 6.53 -3.21 10.43
C ILE A 14 7.73 -3.08 9.48
N ASN A 15 8.54 -4.13 9.33
CA ASN A 15 9.69 -4.12 8.44
C ASN A 15 9.32 -3.92 6.96
N GLU A 16 8.22 -4.51 6.50
CA GLU A 16 7.72 -4.33 5.13
C GLU A 16 7.17 -2.92 4.92
N LEU A 17 6.39 -2.37 5.88
CA LEU A 17 5.93 -0.99 5.82
C LEU A 17 7.11 0.00 5.80
N MET A 18 8.15 -0.21 6.62
CA MET A 18 9.37 0.60 6.58
C MET A 18 10.10 0.50 5.23
N ARG A 19 10.05 -0.65 4.54
CA ARG A 19 10.62 -0.79 3.19
C ARG A 19 9.85 0.06 2.18
N PHE A 20 8.53 0.09 2.26
CA PHE A 20 7.73 0.99 1.43
C PHE A 20 8.09 2.45 1.67
N ILE A 21 8.10 2.89 2.93
CA ILE A 21 8.45 4.27 3.30
C ILE A 21 9.83 4.65 2.76
N ARG A 22 10.83 3.77 2.90
CA ARG A 22 12.17 4.00 2.34
C ARG A 22 12.18 4.17 0.83
N LYS A 23 11.38 3.40 0.09
CA LYS A 23 11.25 3.55 -1.37
C LYS A 23 10.66 4.91 -1.74
N VAL A 24 9.60 5.33 -1.06
CA VAL A 24 8.98 6.65 -1.28
C VAL A 24 9.94 7.79 -0.95
N LEU A 25 10.70 7.69 0.15
CA LEU A 25 11.68 8.71 0.50
C LEU A 25 12.86 8.76 -0.48
N ALA A 26 13.25 7.62 -1.06
CA ALA A 26 14.30 7.55 -2.08
C ALA A 26 13.82 8.06 -3.45
N ASP A 27 12.54 7.87 -3.78
CA ASP A 27 11.90 8.35 -4.99
C ASP A 27 10.53 8.96 -4.66
N PRO A 28 10.48 10.28 -4.40
CA PRO A 28 9.24 10.96 -4.03
C PRO A 28 8.13 10.88 -5.09
N SER A 29 8.48 10.64 -6.37
CA SER A 29 7.50 10.52 -7.45
C SER A 29 6.57 9.31 -7.26
N ILE A 30 7.01 8.29 -6.50
CA ILE A 30 6.20 7.13 -6.12
C ILE A 30 4.94 7.56 -5.38
N CYS A 31 5.00 8.62 -4.55
CA CYS A 31 3.85 9.12 -3.82
C CYS A 31 2.76 9.64 -4.77
N GLU A 32 3.16 10.48 -5.73
CA GLU A 32 2.23 11.03 -6.73
C GLU A 32 1.62 9.94 -7.61
N VAL A 33 2.44 8.98 -8.06
CA VAL A 33 1.97 7.83 -8.85
C VAL A 33 1.01 6.95 -8.04
N ALA A 34 1.33 6.63 -6.79
CA ALA A 34 0.48 5.81 -5.93
C ALA A 34 -0.89 6.46 -5.70
N LEU A 35 -0.94 7.76 -5.39
CA LEU A 35 -2.20 8.49 -5.22
C LEU A 35 -2.99 8.57 -6.52
N SER A 36 -2.34 8.81 -7.65
CA SER A 36 -3.00 8.82 -8.97
C SER A 36 -3.64 7.48 -9.32
N VAL A 37 -2.91 6.37 -9.13
CA VAL A 37 -3.41 5.01 -9.35
C VAL A 37 -4.56 4.68 -8.40
N ALA A 38 -4.45 5.06 -7.13
CA ALA A 38 -5.51 4.85 -6.15
C ALA A 38 -6.80 5.60 -6.54
N ARG A 39 -6.71 6.89 -6.88
CA ARG A 39 -7.86 7.68 -7.37
C ARG A 39 -8.56 7.03 -8.57
N LYS A 40 -7.79 6.47 -9.50
CA LYS A 40 -8.31 5.81 -10.71
C LYS A 40 -9.16 4.57 -10.41
N HIS A 41 -8.81 3.81 -9.36
CA HIS A 41 -9.38 2.49 -9.09
C HIS A 41 -10.23 2.38 -7.82
N ILE A 42 -10.25 3.41 -6.97
CA ILE A 42 -10.83 3.33 -5.62
C ILE A 42 -12.30 2.90 -5.57
N ASP A 43 -13.09 3.23 -6.61
CA ASP A 43 -14.52 2.88 -6.70
C ASP A 43 -14.79 1.56 -7.43
N LYS A 44 -13.73 0.82 -7.80
CA LYS A 44 -13.86 -0.48 -8.47
C LYS A 44 -14.10 -1.58 -7.44
N LYS A 45 -14.85 -2.61 -7.82
CA LYS A 45 -15.12 -3.79 -6.97
C LYS A 45 -13.84 -4.49 -6.50
N ASP A 46 -12.80 -4.45 -7.33
CA ASP A 46 -11.50 -5.09 -7.08
C ASP A 46 -10.36 -4.06 -6.96
N ALA A 47 -10.65 -2.93 -6.30
CA ALA A 47 -9.74 -1.80 -6.19
C ALA A 47 -8.33 -2.20 -5.72
N ASP A 48 -8.22 -3.08 -4.72
CA ASP A 48 -6.93 -3.44 -4.14
C ASP A 48 -6.02 -4.16 -5.15
N HIS A 49 -6.54 -5.11 -5.92
CA HIS A 49 -5.77 -5.79 -6.97
C HIS A 49 -5.42 -4.85 -8.11
N LEU A 50 -6.35 -4.02 -8.57
CA LEU A 50 -6.10 -3.07 -9.66
C LEU A 50 -5.04 -2.03 -9.27
N ILE A 51 -5.08 -1.52 -8.03
CA ILE A 51 -4.08 -0.59 -7.50
C ILE A 51 -2.73 -1.30 -7.39
N ALA A 52 -2.70 -2.48 -6.79
CA ALA A 52 -1.46 -3.24 -6.60
C ALA A 52 -0.78 -3.58 -7.94
N GLU A 53 -1.55 -4.03 -8.93
CA GLU A 53 -1.07 -4.38 -10.26
C GLU A 53 -0.49 -3.17 -10.98
N GLU A 54 -1.25 -2.08 -11.09
CA GLU A 54 -0.82 -0.88 -11.82
C GLU A 54 0.36 -0.19 -11.11
N LEU A 55 0.31 -0.03 -9.79
CA LEU A 55 1.42 0.56 -9.03
C LEU A 55 2.70 -0.27 -9.18
N SER A 56 2.57 -1.60 -9.16
CA SER A 56 3.70 -2.50 -9.39
C SER A 56 4.25 -2.41 -10.81
N SER A 57 3.43 -2.09 -11.81
CA SER A 57 3.88 -1.89 -13.18
C SER A 57 4.63 -0.56 -13.37
N LEU A 58 4.25 0.48 -12.62
CA LEU A 58 4.75 1.84 -12.81
C LEU A 58 5.93 2.21 -11.91
N THR A 59 6.12 1.49 -10.79
CA THR A 59 7.11 1.88 -9.77
C THR A 59 8.01 0.74 -9.31
N SER A 60 8.98 1.09 -8.47
CA SER A 60 9.85 0.16 -7.76
C SER A 60 9.14 -0.55 -6.59
N VAL A 61 7.95 -0.10 -6.18
CA VAL A 61 7.10 -0.75 -5.18
C VAL A 61 6.42 -1.93 -5.86
N LYS A 62 6.65 -3.15 -5.35
CA LYS A 62 6.09 -4.38 -5.91
C LYS A 62 5.17 -5.00 -4.87
N ILE A 63 3.91 -5.15 -5.21
CA ILE A 63 2.86 -5.73 -4.37
C ILE A 63 2.43 -7.04 -5.04
N PRO A 64 2.59 -8.20 -4.38
CA PRO A 64 2.19 -9.48 -4.95
C PRO A 64 0.67 -9.58 -5.14
N VAL A 65 0.23 -10.55 -5.96
CA VAL A 65 -1.20 -10.85 -6.15
C VAL A 65 -1.85 -11.37 -4.86
N GLU A 66 -1.12 -12.16 -4.07
CA GLU A 66 -1.55 -12.54 -2.72
C GLU A 66 -1.02 -11.55 -1.69
N PHE A 67 -1.93 -10.74 -1.13
CA PHE A 67 -1.58 -9.72 -0.15
C PHE A 67 -1.26 -10.31 1.22
N ASN A 68 -0.06 -9.99 1.70
CA ASN A 68 0.25 -10.14 3.10
C ASN A 68 -0.35 -8.95 3.91
N GLU A 69 -0.28 -9.02 5.23
CA GLU A 69 -0.89 -7.99 6.09
C GLU A 69 -0.29 -6.58 5.89
N ALA A 70 1.00 -6.46 5.55
CA ALA A 70 1.60 -5.15 5.26
C ALA A 70 1.08 -4.57 3.94
N ASP A 71 0.89 -5.41 2.92
CA ASP A 71 0.32 -4.99 1.63
C ASP A 71 -1.10 -4.45 1.81
N LYS A 72 -1.92 -5.17 2.59
CA LYS A 72 -3.29 -4.74 2.93
C LYS A 72 -3.30 -3.42 3.69
N LEU A 73 -2.44 -3.26 4.68
CA LEU A 73 -2.33 -2.02 5.46
C LEU A 73 -1.88 -0.85 4.59
N PHE A 74 -0.92 -1.07 3.70
CA PHE A 74 -0.47 -0.05 2.76
C PHE A 74 -1.61 0.40 1.82
N LEU A 75 -2.31 -0.54 1.18
CA LEU A 75 -3.44 -0.26 0.30
C LEU A 75 -4.60 0.41 1.06
N HIS A 76 -4.83 0.02 2.32
CA HIS A 76 -5.82 0.64 3.19
C HIS A 76 -5.52 2.12 3.40
N VAL A 77 -4.32 2.45 3.89
CA VAL A 77 -3.89 3.84 4.14
C VAL A 77 -3.93 4.66 2.86
N LEU A 78 -3.48 4.09 1.74
CA LEU A 78 -3.50 4.79 0.44
C LEU A 78 -4.91 5.18 0.02
N LYS A 79 -5.89 4.27 0.20
CA LYS A 79 -7.30 4.56 -0.10
C LYS A 79 -7.92 5.52 0.91
N GLU A 80 -7.56 5.46 2.18
CA GLU A 80 -8.02 6.43 3.19
C GLU A 80 -7.61 7.86 2.80
N VAL A 81 -6.34 8.07 2.45
CA VAL A 81 -5.85 9.39 2.00
C VAL A 81 -6.67 9.92 0.81
N VAL A 82 -6.94 9.07 -0.19
CA VAL A 82 -7.74 9.47 -1.36
C VAL A 82 -9.19 9.77 -1.00
N ARG A 83 -9.80 9.01 -0.08
CA ARG A 83 -11.17 9.27 0.38
C ARG A 83 -11.26 10.55 1.18
N ASP A 84 -10.26 10.83 2.02
CA ASP A 84 -10.18 12.07 2.79
C ASP A 84 -10.01 13.28 1.87
N GLU A 85 -9.20 13.17 0.81
CA GLU A 85 -9.12 14.19 -0.24
C GLU A 85 -10.49 14.46 -0.87
N GLN A 86 -11.24 13.40 -1.24
CA GLN A 86 -12.56 13.54 -1.87
C GLN A 86 -13.62 14.10 -0.92
N ALA A 87 -13.53 13.85 0.38
CA ALA A 87 -14.47 14.35 1.37
C ALA A 87 -14.28 15.85 1.69
N LEU A 88 -13.14 16.42 1.34
CA LEU A 88 -12.83 17.85 1.50
C LEU A 88 -13.30 18.73 0.34
N TYR A 89 -13.83 18.12 -0.74
CA TYR A 89 -14.38 18.79 -1.93
C TYR A 89 -15.89 18.59 -2.04
#